data_AF-A0A6I2R6J6-F1
#
_entry.id   AF-A0A6I2R6J6-F1
#
_cell.length_a   1.000
_cell.length_b   1.000
_cell.length_c   1.000
_cell.angle_alpha   90.00
_cell.angle_beta   90.00
_cell.angle_gamma   90.00
#
_symmetry.space_group_name_H-M   'P 1'
#
loop_
_entity.id
_entity.type
_entity.pdbx_description
1 polymer ?
#
loop_
_entity_poly.entity_id
_entity_poly.type
_entity_poly.pdbx_seq_one_letter_code
_entity_poly.pdbx_strand_id
1 'polypeptide(L)'
;MQKTTMFKRIMTLFLVFVMVLGILPISEFVSPAIAAEAKEGPPPTTEMVSWKFYSKYDSPVLKPSRVIPRTFIFSLNDGVAPGFCADHTKDVSTGATWSNPVPIEGTKYEVIKPLIAAYNYTWFYSRELDDRYPNQTTIFKKKIAEQERGSVHYYWDETDRISASSMSQAGAWLAGQGLLTDLSNHDQQLMIAHERNLTTKTIYGSVSESDEEVAGWVAESIGKYENGDYGEYQMFIYTPPGGKQPIITSLPPDTIPKDGWFKLKKTDLSGNALSGATFAVYTDAGHQNQIYQFITTADEWTYVDVSRFMDSATKTFYLKEISAPPDYVPNGAGYTVTVSSTNNSTKETAAAVNGGVAIKNGKSQPPSGVVQKVDPDGNGIGPATFHFKKLTPNAVDMDIPCDETGTLKLQWEDPTGEDYIEPGEYTVTEVIPPPGYEMSEESQNLRLWLEDKDGDGIQEPYSSGPIVFQNQPKHTVIIQKVDETGNGLPGAVFDVYFNGAKVDSVTTGPDGTFNYTGTDGNGVSTGTWEFVETKAPSGYLIPYMNYQSVTVNTLYDDVRVHTLTFVNYTYPEIVIQKVAAGNDQPLAGAVFEVMVDGTNLGRFGPTGPDGTIIINHDVYGEFL
;
A
#
# COMPACT_ATOMS: atom_id res chain seq x y z
N MET A 1 50.45 37.84 -10.85
CA MET A 1 49.13 38.47 -11.16
C MET A 1 48.40 37.52 -12.09
N GLN A 2 47.74 36.51 -11.52
CA GLN A 2 47.11 35.42 -12.26
C GLN A 2 45.63 35.74 -12.45
N LYS A 3 45.18 35.83 -13.71
CA LYS A 3 43.76 35.90 -14.05
C LYS A 3 43.14 34.52 -13.85
N THR A 4 42.52 34.31 -12.70
CA THR A 4 41.57 33.21 -12.48
C THR A 4 40.35 33.42 -13.37
N THR A 5 40.13 32.52 -14.32
CA THR A 5 38.98 32.51 -15.20
C THR A 5 37.75 31.99 -14.45
N MET A 6 36.64 32.70 -14.64
CA MET A 6 35.35 32.59 -13.93
C MET A 6 34.67 31.22 -14.06
N PHE A 7 35.18 30.34 -14.93
CA PHE A 7 34.67 28.99 -15.19
C PHE A 7 34.93 27.98 -14.06
N LYS A 8 36.03 28.15 -13.30
CA LYS A 8 36.37 27.23 -12.18
C LYS A 8 35.49 27.39 -10.94
N ARG A 9 34.68 28.44 -10.84
CA ARG A 9 33.73 28.63 -9.72
C ARG A 9 32.32 28.13 -10.01
N ILE A 10 32.00 27.81 -11.28
CA ILE A 10 30.66 27.34 -11.67
C ILE A 10 30.57 25.80 -11.58
N MET A 11 31.66 25.08 -11.90
CA MET A 11 31.65 23.61 -11.92
C MET A 11 31.78 22.97 -10.52
N THR A 12 32.55 23.58 -9.61
CA THR A 12 32.61 23.11 -8.21
C THR A 12 31.34 23.47 -7.44
N LEU A 13 30.58 24.49 -7.87
CA LEU A 13 29.26 24.77 -7.31
C LEU A 13 28.22 23.75 -7.79
N PHE A 14 28.30 23.26 -9.04
CA PHE A 14 27.37 22.27 -9.60
C PHE A 14 27.52 20.88 -8.98
N LEU A 15 28.74 20.44 -8.66
CA LEU A 15 28.97 19.14 -7.99
C LEU A 15 28.64 19.15 -6.49
N VAL A 16 28.66 20.32 -5.84
CA VAL A 16 28.12 20.48 -4.48
C VAL A 16 26.59 20.69 -4.51
N PHE A 17 26.01 21.18 -5.61
CA PHE A 17 24.56 21.33 -5.78
C PHE A 17 23.83 20.00 -5.94
N VAL A 18 24.46 19.00 -6.57
CA VAL A 18 23.85 17.67 -6.75
C VAL A 18 23.88 16.84 -5.47
N MET A 19 24.82 17.09 -4.55
CA MET A 19 24.91 16.36 -3.28
C MET A 19 24.10 16.98 -2.12
N VAL A 20 23.59 18.21 -2.26
CA VAL A 20 22.82 18.90 -1.20
C VAL A 20 21.30 18.99 -1.50
N LEU A 21 20.85 18.63 -2.72
CA LEU A 21 19.42 18.65 -3.07
C LEU A 21 18.63 17.39 -2.69
N GLY A 22 19.24 16.41 -2.04
CA GLY A 22 18.52 15.27 -1.44
C GLY A 22 17.73 15.62 -0.18
N ILE A 23 17.85 16.85 0.35
CA ILE A 23 17.18 17.27 1.58
C ILE A 23 16.84 18.77 1.45
N LEU A 24 15.64 19.13 0.97
CA LEU A 24 14.85 20.31 1.35
C LEU A 24 13.50 20.31 0.58
N PRO A 25 12.38 20.76 1.19
CA PRO A 25 11.04 20.63 0.64
C PRO A 25 10.76 21.66 -0.46
N ILE A 26 10.16 21.20 -1.56
CA ILE A 26 9.70 22.04 -2.67
C ILE A 26 8.38 22.71 -2.25
N SER A 27 8.46 23.79 -1.49
CA SER A 27 7.35 24.72 -1.31
C SER A 27 7.90 26.12 -1.54
N GLU A 28 7.57 26.71 -2.70
CA GLU A 28 7.64 28.14 -3.07
C GLU A 28 8.02 28.28 -4.55
N PHE A 29 7.12 27.93 -5.48
CA PHE A 29 7.12 28.50 -6.84
C PHE A 29 5.79 28.26 -7.57
N VAL A 30 4.65 28.67 -6.99
CA VAL A 30 3.45 29.06 -7.77
C VAL A 30 2.70 30.14 -6.97
N SER A 31 2.50 31.32 -7.55
CA SER A 31 1.51 32.30 -7.07
C SER A 31 0.28 32.25 -7.98
N PRO A 32 -0.94 32.44 -7.45
CA PRO A 32 -2.12 31.70 -7.88
C PRO A 32 -2.91 32.44 -8.96
N ALA A 33 -3.51 31.68 -9.87
CA ALA A 33 -4.57 32.18 -10.74
C ALA A 33 -5.79 31.25 -10.64
N ILE A 34 -6.77 31.75 -9.87
CA ILE A 34 -8.18 31.39 -9.80
C ILE A 34 -8.44 30.02 -9.16
N ALA A 35 -8.69 30.08 -7.85
CA ALA A 35 -9.32 29.04 -7.08
C ALA A 35 -10.69 28.69 -7.69
N ALA A 36 -10.81 27.48 -8.23
CA ALA A 36 -11.98 26.70 -7.93
C ALA A 36 -11.70 26.13 -6.54
N GLU A 37 -12.17 26.82 -5.49
CA GLU A 37 -12.16 26.28 -4.14
C GLU A 37 -12.88 24.92 -4.18
N ALA A 38 -12.11 23.83 -4.12
CA ALA A 38 -12.63 22.61 -3.53
C ALA A 38 -13.17 23.04 -2.17
N LYS A 39 -14.49 22.96 -1.97
CA LYS A 39 -15.11 23.33 -0.69
C LYS A 39 -14.60 22.35 0.36
N GLU A 40 -13.47 22.68 0.99
CA GLU A 40 -12.88 21.96 2.12
C GLU A 40 -13.80 22.14 3.33
N GLY A 41 -14.84 21.31 3.42
CA GLY A 41 -15.69 21.21 4.60
C GLY A 41 -17.20 21.27 4.35
N PRO A 42 -17.98 21.22 5.45
CA PRO A 42 -19.43 21.20 5.41
C PRO A 42 -19.98 22.53 4.86
N PRO A 43 -21.05 22.52 4.05
CA PRO A 43 -21.72 23.76 3.67
C PRO A 43 -22.23 24.49 4.93
N PRO A 44 -22.27 25.83 4.94
CA PRO A 44 -22.70 26.58 6.12
C PRO A 44 -24.16 26.28 6.52
N THR A 45 -24.96 25.80 5.57
CA THR A 45 -26.35 25.39 5.75
C THR A 45 -26.67 24.10 5.02
N THR A 46 -27.64 23.35 5.54
CA THR A 46 -28.20 22.14 4.92
C THR A 46 -29.73 22.11 5.04
N GLU A 47 -30.39 21.47 4.10
CA GLU A 47 -31.85 21.33 4.06
C GLU A 47 -32.26 19.86 3.95
N MET A 48 -33.40 19.52 4.53
CA MET A 48 -33.96 18.17 4.45
C MET A 48 -34.60 17.95 3.07
N VAL A 49 -34.10 16.97 2.33
CA VAL A 49 -34.54 16.63 0.96
C VAL A 49 -35.63 15.57 0.99
N SER A 50 -35.49 14.55 1.83
CA SER A 50 -36.50 13.51 2.00
C SER A 50 -36.51 12.99 3.44
N TRP A 51 -37.67 12.48 3.86
CA TRP A 51 -37.87 12.01 5.22
C TRP A 51 -38.99 10.99 5.31
N LYS A 52 -38.89 10.08 6.28
CA LYS A 52 -39.95 9.12 6.60
C LYS A 52 -40.03 8.91 8.11
N PHE A 53 -41.24 9.03 8.65
CA PHE A 53 -41.54 8.70 10.04
C PHE A 53 -42.28 7.36 10.11
N TYR A 54 -41.95 6.56 11.12
CA TYR A 54 -42.55 5.26 11.33
C TYR A 54 -43.47 5.26 12.56
N SER A 55 -44.13 4.13 12.82
CA SER A 55 -44.89 3.90 14.04
C SER A 55 -44.02 4.12 15.28
N LYS A 56 -44.63 4.46 16.42
CA LYS A 56 -43.90 4.68 17.67
C LYS A 56 -43.67 3.38 18.46
N TYR A 57 -42.65 3.37 19.31
CA TYR A 57 -42.50 2.42 20.42
C TYR A 57 -42.12 3.16 21.71
N ASP A 58 -42.22 2.47 22.85
CA ASP A 58 -41.77 2.98 24.14
C ASP A 58 -40.41 2.36 24.50
N SER A 59 -39.35 3.17 24.51
CA SER A 59 -38.01 2.77 24.94
C SER A 59 -37.97 2.66 26.47
N PRO A 60 -37.36 1.59 27.02
CA PRO A 60 -37.14 1.47 28.46
C PRO A 60 -36.06 2.41 28.97
N VAL A 61 -35.18 2.91 28.08
CA VAL A 61 -33.98 3.68 28.46
C VAL A 61 -34.10 5.16 28.13
N LEU A 62 -34.58 5.51 26.91
CA LEU A 62 -34.63 6.89 26.45
C LEU A 62 -35.70 7.74 27.17
N LYS A 63 -35.41 9.02 27.34
CA LYS A 63 -36.35 10.05 27.81
C LYS A 63 -36.55 11.19 26.79
N PRO A 64 -37.79 11.52 26.38
CA PRO A 64 -39.04 10.80 26.68
C PRO A 64 -39.00 9.35 26.17
N SER A 65 -39.76 8.44 26.79
CA SER A 65 -39.79 7.03 26.38
C SER A 65 -40.35 6.83 24.97
N ARG A 66 -41.18 7.76 24.51
CA ARG A 66 -41.82 7.69 23.20
C ARG A 66 -40.80 7.93 22.09
N VAL A 67 -40.39 6.86 21.41
CA VAL A 67 -39.53 6.90 20.23
C VAL A 67 -40.34 6.78 18.95
N ILE A 68 -39.98 7.56 17.94
CA ILE A 68 -40.55 7.48 16.59
C ILE A 68 -39.37 7.24 15.64
N PRO A 69 -39.09 6.02 15.16
CA PRO A 69 -38.05 5.79 14.16
C PRO A 69 -38.24 6.71 12.95
N ARG A 70 -37.12 7.14 12.37
CA ARG A 70 -37.17 8.14 11.29
C ARG A 70 -35.92 8.10 10.41
N THR A 71 -36.10 8.24 9.11
CA THR A 71 -34.98 8.41 8.18
C THR A 71 -35.03 9.80 7.57
N PHE A 72 -33.86 10.39 7.37
CA PHE A 72 -33.70 11.70 6.75
C PHE A 72 -32.58 11.67 5.73
N ILE A 73 -32.79 12.39 4.63
CA ILE A 73 -31.76 12.71 3.64
C ILE A 73 -31.65 14.23 3.58
N PHE A 74 -30.42 14.73 3.70
CA PHE A 74 -30.08 16.15 3.73
C PHE A 74 -29.25 16.54 2.50
N SER A 75 -29.41 17.77 2.02
CA SER A 75 -28.59 18.34 0.95
C SER A 75 -27.23 18.78 1.50
N LEU A 76 -26.15 18.30 0.91
CA LEU A 76 -24.79 18.59 1.33
C LEU A 76 -23.89 18.80 0.12
N ASN A 77 -23.32 20.00 -0.01
CA ASN A 77 -22.58 20.42 -1.20
C ASN A 77 -23.42 20.16 -2.47
N ASP A 78 -22.87 19.43 -3.43
CA ASP A 78 -23.55 19.10 -4.69
C ASP A 78 -24.32 17.77 -4.62
N GLY A 79 -24.39 17.15 -3.44
CA GLY A 79 -24.99 15.84 -3.21
C GLY A 79 -25.94 15.79 -2.01
N VAL A 80 -26.12 14.57 -1.49
CA VAL A 80 -26.98 14.28 -0.34
C VAL A 80 -26.30 13.34 0.64
N ALA A 81 -26.67 13.42 1.91
CA ALA A 81 -26.22 12.47 2.95
C ALA A 81 -27.35 12.12 3.93
N PRO A 82 -27.23 11.00 4.66
CA PRO A 82 -28.16 10.67 5.72
C PRO A 82 -28.04 11.64 6.91
N GLY A 83 -29.11 11.76 7.70
CA GLY A 83 -29.12 12.55 8.93
C GLY A 83 -29.73 11.84 10.12
N PHE A 84 -29.22 12.11 11.31
CA PHE A 84 -29.64 11.49 12.58
C PHE A 84 -30.02 12.55 13.62
N CYS A 85 -31.15 12.36 14.31
CA CYS A 85 -31.56 13.23 15.41
C CYS A 85 -30.58 13.17 16.59
N ALA A 86 -29.94 14.29 16.93
CA ALA A 86 -28.98 14.36 18.02
C ALA A 86 -29.64 14.47 19.41
N ASP A 87 -30.78 15.15 19.50
CA ASP A 87 -31.52 15.44 20.74
C ASP A 87 -32.90 14.78 20.72
N HIS A 88 -33.05 13.66 21.42
CA HIS A 88 -34.30 12.89 21.43
C HIS A 88 -35.50 13.63 22.04
N THR A 89 -35.29 14.76 22.72
CA THR A 89 -36.35 15.52 23.40
C THR A 89 -37.05 16.53 22.51
N LYS A 90 -36.51 16.79 21.31
CA LYS A 90 -36.96 17.87 20.42
C LYS A 90 -37.77 17.36 19.23
N ASP A 91 -38.66 18.23 18.76
CA ASP A 91 -39.39 17.99 17.52
C ASP A 91 -38.54 18.36 16.29
N VAL A 92 -38.72 17.57 15.22
CA VAL A 92 -38.16 17.82 13.89
C VAL A 92 -39.01 18.86 13.16
N SER A 93 -38.36 19.77 12.42
CA SER A 93 -39.06 20.73 11.54
C SER A 93 -38.76 20.40 10.09
N THR A 94 -39.72 19.80 9.36
CA THR A 94 -39.52 19.29 7.99
C THR A 94 -39.36 20.38 6.92
N GLY A 95 -39.30 21.66 7.30
CA GLY A 95 -39.07 22.79 6.40
C GLY A 95 -38.12 23.84 6.97
N ALA A 96 -37.26 23.43 7.90
CA ALA A 96 -36.22 24.29 8.46
C ALA A 96 -34.95 24.26 7.60
N THR A 97 -34.15 25.32 7.72
CA THR A 97 -32.76 25.33 7.28
C THR A 97 -31.88 25.08 8.52
N TRP A 98 -31.02 24.09 8.44
CA TRP A 98 -30.05 23.76 9.47
C TRP A 98 -28.75 24.51 9.18
N SER A 99 -28.14 25.09 10.21
CA SER A 99 -26.98 25.98 10.04
C SER A 99 -25.93 25.71 11.12
N ASN A 100 -24.78 26.37 10.97
CA ASN A 100 -23.66 26.32 11.91
C ASN A 100 -23.18 24.88 12.17
N PRO A 101 -22.58 24.22 11.16
CA PRO A 101 -21.99 22.90 11.37
C PRO A 101 -20.91 22.96 12.44
N VAL A 102 -21.01 22.07 13.42
CA VAL A 102 -19.98 21.87 14.47
C VAL A 102 -19.48 20.43 14.35
N PRO A 103 -18.16 20.18 14.29
CA PRO A 103 -17.63 18.81 14.33
C PRO A 103 -18.13 18.07 15.55
N ILE A 104 -18.43 16.77 15.41
CA ILE A 104 -18.86 15.97 16.58
C ILE A 104 -17.69 15.55 17.48
N GLU A 105 -16.46 15.73 17.03
CA GLU A 105 -15.23 15.50 17.82
C GLU A 105 -15.15 16.48 18.99
N GLY A 106 -14.74 15.98 20.16
CA GLY A 106 -14.79 16.71 21.42
C GLY A 106 -16.21 16.89 21.99
N THR A 107 -17.23 16.27 21.39
CA THR A 107 -18.61 16.30 21.88
C THR A 107 -19.03 14.92 22.37
N LYS A 108 -20.16 14.83 23.09
CA LYS A 108 -20.75 13.55 23.52
C LYS A 108 -21.12 12.59 22.36
N TYR A 109 -21.13 13.05 21.11
CA TYR A 109 -21.40 12.22 19.94
C TYR A 109 -20.13 11.65 19.31
N GLU A 110 -18.93 12.03 19.78
CA GLU A 110 -17.68 11.44 19.28
C GLU A 110 -17.65 9.92 19.45
N VAL A 111 -18.22 9.44 20.56
CA VAL A 111 -18.32 8.01 20.90
C VAL A 111 -19.01 7.19 19.81
N ILE A 112 -19.91 7.78 19.01
CA ILE A 112 -20.66 7.06 17.95
C ILE A 112 -20.08 7.23 16.54
N LYS A 113 -18.89 7.83 16.38
CA LYS A 113 -18.20 7.92 15.08
C LYS A 113 -18.13 6.56 14.36
N PRO A 114 -17.76 5.43 15.02
CA PRO A 114 -17.70 4.12 14.34
C PRO A 114 -19.04 3.69 13.71
N LEU A 115 -20.15 3.91 14.42
CA LEU A 115 -21.49 3.52 13.94
C LEU A 115 -21.96 4.36 12.76
N ILE A 116 -21.60 5.65 12.75
CA ILE A 116 -21.92 6.56 11.65
C ILE A 116 -21.05 6.22 10.43
N ALA A 117 -19.75 6.01 10.62
CA ALA A 117 -18.82 5.60 9.56
C ALA A 117 -19.24 4.27 8.91
N ALA A 118 -19.57 3.25 9.71
CA ALA A 118 -20.01 1.95 9.22
C ALA A 118 -21.26 2.05 8.34
N TYR A 119 -22.26 2.82 8.77
CA TYR A 119 -23.48 3.06 7.98
C TYR A 119 -23.16 3.81 6.69
N ASN A 120 -22.38 4.88 6.80
CA ASN A 120 -22.08 5.74 5.67
C ASN A 120 -21.22 5.05 4.61
N TYR A 121 -20.28 4.20 5.02
CA TYR A 121 -19.40 3.44 4.12
C TYR A 121 -20.18 2.69 3.04
N THR A 122 -21.27 2.06 3.45
CA THR A 122 -22.13 1.30 2.53
C THR A 122 -23.21 2.18 1.90
N TRP A 123 -23.76 3.15 2.64
CA TRP A 123 -24.79 4.06 2.11
C TRP A 123 -24.29 4.89 0.92
N PHE A 124 -23.12 5.54 1.05
CA PHE A 124 -22.56 6.38 -0.02
C PHE A 124 -22.15 5.56 -1.24
N TYR A 125 -21.56 4.39 -1.04
CA TYR A 125 -21.22 3.50 -2.15
C TYR A 125 -22.47 3.00 -2.88
N SER A 126 -23.53 2.67 -2.15
CA SER A 126 -24.79 2.26 -2.76
C SER A 126 -25.42 3.40 -3.59
N ARG A 127 -25.32 4.65 -3.12
CA ARG A 127 -25.75 5.84 -3.86
C ARG A 127 -24.90 6.09 -5.10
N GLU A 128 -23.58 5.92 -4.98
CA GLU A 128 -22.67 6.04 -6.11
C GLU A 128 -22.98 5.00 -7.20
N LEU A 129 -23.26 3.73 -6.83
CA LEU A 129 -23.72 2.72 -7.77
C LEU A 129 -25.12 3.00 -8.35
N ASP A 130 -26.00 3.62 -7.58
CA ASP A 130 -27.30 4.09 -8.08
C ASP A 130 -27.12 5.14 -9.18
N ASP A 131 -26.20 6.08 -8.99
CA ASP A 131 -25.93 7.17 -9.91
C ASP A 131 -25.11 6.68 -11.14
N ARG A 132 -24.16 5.76 -10.94
CA ARG A 132 -23.36 5.13 -12.01
C ARG A 132 -24.20 4.21 -12.90
N TYR A 133 -25.18 3.52 -12.32
CA TYR A 133 -26.01 2.53 -13.02
C TYR A 133 -27.52 2.75 -12.81
N PRO A 134 -28.09 3.88 -13.26
CA PRO A 134 -29.45 4.30 -12.91
C PRO A 134 -30.54 3.37 -13.43
N ASN A 135 -30.28 2.65 -14.54
CA ASN A 135 -31.25 1.77 -15.20
C ASN A 135 -31.01 0.26 -14.94
N GLN A 136 -30.11 -0.09 -14.02
CA GLN A 136 -29.74 -1.48 -13.75
C GLN A 136 -30.45 -2.04 -12.50
N THR A 137 -30.57 -3.36 -12.45
CA THR A 137 -31.26 -4.07 -11.35
C THR A 137 -30.43 -4.10 -10.05
N THR A 138 -31.10 -4.28 -8.91
CA THR A 138 -30.45 -4.53 -7.60
C THR A 138 -29.45 -5.69 -7.68
N ILE A 139 -29.79 -6.78 -8.38
CA ILE A 139 -28.91 -7.95 -8.54
C ILE A 139 -27.63 -7.56 -9.30
N PHE A 140 -27.74 -6.73 -10.34
CA PHE A 140 -26.57 -6.24 -11.06
C PHE A 140 -25.66 -5.43 -10.15
N LYS A 141 -26.20 -4.47 -9.40
CA LYS A 141 -25.40 -3.63 -8.50
C LYS A 141 -24.77 -4.42 -7.35
N LYS A 142 -25.47 -5.44 -6.81
CA LYS A 142 -24.89 -6.37 -5.82
C LYS A 142 -23.70 -7.15 -6.38
N LYS A 143 -23.73 -7.56 -7.65
CA LYS A 143 -22.56 -8.19 -8.30
C LYS A 143 -21.39 -7.23 -8.49
N ILE A 144 -21.65 -5.96 -8.80
CA ILE A 144 -20.59 -4.94 -8.85
C ILE A 144 -19.96 -4.77 -7.47
N ALA A 145 -20.77 -4.69 -6.41
CA ALA A 145 -20.28 -4.62 -5.03
C ALA A 145 -19.44 -5.84 -4.63
N GLU A 146 -19.83 -7.04 -5.06
CA GLU A 146 -19.03 -8.25 -4.85
C GLU A 146 -17.67 -8.18 -5.55
N GLN A 147 -17.61 -7.64 -6.76
CA GLN A 147 -16.37 -7.49 -7.52
C GLN A 147 -15.46 -6.40 -6.98
N GLU A 148 -16.02 -5.24 -6.59
CA GLU A 148 -15.23 -4.07 -6.17
C GLU A 148 -14.91 -4.07 -4.67
N ARG A 149 -15.75 -4.71 -3.85
CA ARG A 149 -15.62 -4.70 -2.37
C ARG A 149 -15.66 -6.10 -1.75
N GLY A 150 -15.68 -7.17 -2.55
CA GLY A 150 -15.58 -8.55 -2.06
C GLY A 150 -16.85 -9.14 -1.47
N SER A 151 -17.98 -8.42 -1.46
CA SER A 151 -19.26 -8.98 -1.00
C SER A 151 -20.49 -8.27 -1.57
N VAL A 152 -21.54 -9.04 -1.87
CA VAL A 152 -22.87 -8.52 -2.24
C VAL A 152 -23.52 -7.67 -1.16
N HIS A 153 -23.09 -7.80 0.10
CA HIS A 153 -23.64 -7.07 1.25
C HIS A 153 -23.22 -5.59 1.30
N TYR A 154 -22.24 -5.18 0.48
CA TYR A 154 -21.82 -3.79 0.37
C TYR A 154 -22.70 -2.94 -0.55
N TYR A 155 -23.78 -3.49 -1.12
CA TYR A 155 -24.82 -2.69 -1.78
C TYR A 155 -26.15 -2.83 -1.06
N TRP A 156 -26.70 -1.69 -0.64
CA TRP A 156 -27.99 -1.56 0.01
C TRP A 156 -28.98 -0.83 -0.91
N ASP A 157 -30.09 -1.49 -1.23
CA ASP A 157 -31.21 -0.80 -1.86
C ASP A 157 -31.89 0.16 -0.86
N GLU A 158 -32.98 0.82 -1.27
CA GLU A 158 -33.71 1.75 -0.38
C GLU A 158 -34.20 1.08 0.90
N THR A 159 -34.62 -0.18 0.83
CA THR A 159 -35.12 -0.93 1.99
C THR A 159 -33.96 -1.29 2.91
N ASP A 160 -32.85 -1.77 2.37
CA ASP A 160 -31.66 -2.11 3.16
C ASP A 160 -31.07 -0.86 3.87
N ARG A 161 -31.06 0.31 3.19
CA ARG A 161 -30.59 1.57 3.79
C ARG A 161 -31.44 2.04 4.96
N ILE A 162 -32.74 1.76 4.93
CA ILE A 162 -33.65 2.08 6.02
C ILE A 162 -33.35 1.21 7.25
N SER A 163 -33.23 -0.11 7.08
CA SER A 163 -32.97 -1.04 8.20
C SER A 163 -31.60 -0.80 8.83
N ALA A 164 -30.57 -0.60 8.01
CA ALA A 164 -29.22 -0.35 8.48
C ALA A 164 -29.09 0.94 9.30
N SER A 165 -30.00 1.91 9.09
CA SER A 165 -29.97 3.19 9.82
C SER A 165 -30.34 3.08 11.30
N SER A 166 -30.99 1.98 11.71
CA SER A 166 -31.48 1.80 13.09
C SER A 166 -30.35 1.88 14.13
N MET A 167 -29.16 1.37 13.81
CA MET A 167 -28.03 1.33 14.74
C MET A 167 -27.46 2.73 14.99
N SER A 168 -27.17 3.49 13.93
CA SER A 168 -26.67 4.87 14.06
C SER A 168 -27.73 5.79 14.70
N GLN A 169 -29.02 5.58 14.44
CA GLN A 169 -30.10 6.30 15.13
C GLN A 169 -30.12 6.03 16.64
N ALA A 170 -30.08 4.76 17.05
CA ALA A 170 -30.05 4.36 18.45
C ALA A 170 -28.84 4.97 19.17
N GLY A 171 -27.65 4.85 18.57
CA GLY A 171 -26.42 5.46 19.07
C GLY A 171 -26.56 6.99 19.24
N ALA A 172 -27.10 7.69 18.24
CA ALA A 172 -27.32 9.13 18.30
C ALA A 172 -28.26 9.55 19.44
N TRP A 173 -29.36 8.82 19.67
CA TRP A 173 -30.29 9.15 20.76
C TRP A 173 -29.69 8.90 22.13
N LEU A 174 -28.98 7.78 22.31
CA LEU A 174 -28.35 7.41 23.57
C LEU A 174 -27.19 8.36 23.92
N ALA A 175 -26.30 8.64 22.96
CA ALA A 175 -25.26 9.67 23.10
C ALA A 175 -25.88 11.06 23.37
N GLY A 176 -26.99 11.37 22.71
CA GLY A 176 -27.81 12.56 22.94
C GLY A 176 -28.24 12.75 24.39
N GLN A 177 -28.46 11.67 25.14
CA GLN A 177 -28.84 11.70 26.55
C GLN A 177 -27.65 11.51 27.51
N GLY A 178 -26.43 11.38 26.99
CA GLY A 178 -25.25 11.10 27.80
C GLY A 178 -25.23 9.69 28.39
N LEU A 179 -25.94 8.76 27.75
CA LEU A 179 -25.99 7.34 28.16
C LEU A 179 -24.84 6.52 27.56
N LEU A 180 -24.13 7.09 26.58
CA LEU A 180 -22.94 6.49 25.97
C LEU A 180 -21.70 7.31 26.32
N THR A 181 -20.68 6.62 26.78
CA THR A 181 -19.36 7.17 27.12
C THR A 181 -18.21 6.33 26.57
N ASP A 182 -18.46 5.05 26.28
CA ASP A 182 -17.44 4.10 25.83
C ASP A 182 -18.12 2.97 25.04
N LEU A 183 -17.92 2.92 23.72
CA LEU A 183 -18.48 1.85 22.89
C LEU A 183 -17.75 0.52 23.05
N SER A 184 -16.55 0.48 23.62
CA SER A 184 -15.86 -0.79 23.92
C SER A 184 -16.52 -1.52 25.10
N ASN A 185 -17.32 -0.81 25.91
CA ASN A 185 -18.07 -1.39 27.01
C ASN A 185 -19.26 -2.22 26.49
N HIS A 186 -19.26 -3.51 26.80
CA HIS A 186 -20.28 -4.45 26.32
C HIS A 186 -21.71 -4.10 26.76
N ASP A 187 -21.92 -3.57 27.97
CA ASP A 187 -23.26 -3.16 28.42
C ASP A 187 -23.79 -1.97 27.59
N GLN A 188 -22.92 -1.07 27.16
CA GLN A 188 -23.28 0.02 26.25
C GLN A 188 -23.56 -0.49 24.82
N GLN A 189 -22.82 -1.51 24.36
CA GLN A 189 -23.11 -2.20 23.09
C GLN A 189 -24.49 -2.87 23.13
N LEU A 190 -24.82 -3.58 24.22
CA LEU A 190 -26.13 -4.19 24.44
C LEU A 190 -27.24 -3.14 24.51
N MET A 191 -26.99 -1.98 25.12
CA MET A 191 -27.94 -0.87 25.15
C MET A 191 -28.26 -0.35 23.74
N ILE A 192 -27.25 -0.20 22.89
CA ILE A 192 -27.42 0.17 21.48
C ILE A 192 -28.16 -0.93 20.73
N ALA A 193 -27.78 -2.18 20.94
CA ALA A 193 -28.39 -3.34 20.30
C ALA A 193 -29.88 -3.45 20.61
N HIS A 194 -30.26 -3.31 21.89
CA HIS A 194 -31.65 -3.33 22.32
C HIS A 194 -32.47 -2.23 21.66
N GLU A 195 -31.95 -1.00 21.67
CA GLU A 195 -32.64 0.16 21.09
C GLU A 195 -32.72 0.06 19.55
N ARG A 196 -31.67 -0.48 18.90
CA ARG A 196 -31.67 -0.83 17.47
C ARG A 196 -32.75 -1.86 17.16
N ASN A 197 -32.85 -2.93 17.95
CA ASN A 197 -33.80 -4.02 17.71
C ASN A 197 -35.25 -3.56 17.87
N LEU A 198 -35.55 -2.72 18.86
CA LEU A 198 -36.84 -2.04 18.98
C LEU A 198 -37.14 -1.15 17.76
N THR A 199 -36.15 -0.39 17.30
CA THR A 199 -36.25 0.46 16.10
C THR A 199 -36.56 -0.37 14.86
N THR A 200 -35.76 -1.40 14.57
CA THR A 200 -35.92 -2.29 13.40
C THR A 200 -37.25 -3.03 13.44
N LYS A 201 -37.62 -3.60 14.59
CA LYS A 201 -38.92 -4.26 14.77
C LYS A 201 -40.09 -3.31 14.50
N THR A 202 -39.97 -2.04 14.87
CA THR A 202 -41.01 -1.05 14.64
C THR A 202 -41.10 -0.63 13.16
N ILE A 203 -39.97 -0.59 12.45
CA ILE A 203 -39.91 -0.28 11.02
C ILE A 203 -40.46 -1.43 10.16
N TYR A 204 -40.10 -2.69 10.46
CA TYR A 204 -40.38 -3.86 9.61
C TYR A 204 -41.45 -4.82 10.16
N GLY A 205 -41.85 -4.66 11.42
CA GLY A 205 -42.77 -5.56 12.11
C GLY A 205 -42.10 -6.77 12.77
N SER A 206 -40.83 -7.06 12.46
CA SER A 206 -40.05 -8.16 13.02
C SER A 206 -38.56 -7.83 13.11
N VAL A 207 -37.86 -8.51 14.03
CA VAL A 207 -36.41 -8.55 14.14
C VAL A 207 -36.04 -9.98 14.55
N SER A 208 -35.04 -10.57 13.91
CA SER A 208 -34.60 -11.95 14.20
C SER A 208 -33.35 -11.99 15.06
N GLU A 209 -32.56 -10.93 15.01
CA GLU A 209 -31.27 -10.80 15.68
C GLU A 209 -31.47 -10.54 17.17
N SER A 210 -30.69 -11.25 17.98
CA SER A 210 -30.58 -11.01 19.42
C SER A 210 -29.82 -9.71 19.72
N ASP A 211 -29.91 -9.24 20.96
CA ASP A 211 -29.16 -8.05 21.38
C ASP A 211 -27.65 -8.35 21.39
N GLU A 212 -27.23 -9.55 21.76
CA GLU A 212 -25.84 -10.00 21.73
C GLU A 212 -25.26 -10.06 20.31
N GLU A 213 -26.00 -10.56 19.32
CA GLU A 213 -25.56 -10.56 17.93
C GLU A 213 -25.31 -9.14 17.42
N VAL A 214 -26.24 -8.22 17.72
CA VAL A 214 -26.11 -6.82 17.31
C VAL A 214 -25.01 -6.10 18.10
N ALA A 215 -24.78 -6.44 19.37
CA ALA A 215 -23.64 -5.94 20.14
C ALA A 215 -22.31 -6.37 19.51
N GLY A 216 -22.24 -7.60 18.98
CA GLY A 216 -21.11 -8.06 18.15
C GLY A 216 -20.87 -7.18 16.92
N TRP A 217 -21.93 -6.74 16.23
CA TRP A 217 -21.80 -5.82 15.09
C TRP A 217 -21.33 -4.43 15.50
N VAL A 218 -21.73 -3.96 16.69
CA VAL A 218 -21.19 -2.72 17.27
C VAL A 218 -19.68 -2.87 17.49
N ALA A 219 -19.23 -3.97 18.10
CA ALA A 219 -17.81 -4.24 18.31
C ALA A 219 -17.04 -4.34 16.98
N GLU A 220 -17.60 -5.02 15.97
CA GLU A 220 -17.01 -5.09 14.63
C GLU A 220 -16.88 -3.70 13.99
N SER A 221 -17.89 -2.84 14.15
CA SER A 221 -17.86 -1.47 13.63
C SER A 221 -16.75 -0.64 14.29
N ILE A 222 -16.45 -0.87 15.57
CA ILE A 222 -15.33 -0.21 16.27
C ILE A 222 -14.01 -0.67 15.68
N GLY A 223 -13.77 -1.98 15.60
CA GLY A 223 -12.50 -2.51 15.09
C GLY A 223 -12.22 -2.08 13.64
N LYS A 224 -13.24 -2.10 12.77
CA LYS A 224 -13.13 -1.60 11.39
C LYS A 224 -12.88 -0.11 11.30
N TYR A 225 -13.47 0.67 12.21
CA TYR A 225 -13.22 2.11 12.28
C TYR A 225 -11.78 2.42 12.71
N GLU A 226 -11.28 1.73 13.73
CA GLU A 226 -9.90 1.88 14.23
C GLU A 226 -8.84 1.45 13.21
N ASN A 227 -9.15 0.44 12.38
CA ASN A 227 -8.30 0.01 11.28
C ASN A 227 -8.35 0.95 10.06
N GLY A 228 -9.26 1.93 10.06
CA GLY A 228 -9.45 2.86 8.94
C GLY A 228 -10.23 2.27 7.76
N ASP A 229 -10.87 1.11 7.91
CA ASP A 229 -11.53 0.38 6.82
C ASP A 229 -12.68 1.17 6.17
N TYR A 230 -13.31 2.07 6.94
CA TYR A 230 -14.40 2.92 6.46
C TYR A 230 -13.92 4.21 5.80
N GLY A 231 -12.66 4.60 5.98
CA GLY A 231 -12.15 5.93 5.64
C GLY A 231 -12.63 7.02 6.60
N GLU A 232 -12.08 8.23 6.43
CA GLU A 232 -12.31 9.36 7.33
C GLU A 232 -13.52 10.21 6.92
N TYR A 233 -14.66 9.99 7.56
CA TYR A 233 -15.85 10.81 7.37
C TYR A 233 -15.77 12.10 8.20
N GLN A 234 -16.03 13.23 7.56
CA GLN A 234 -16.23 14.48 8.28
C GLN A 234 -17.66 14.52 8.84
N MET A 235 -17.81 14.43 10.16
CA MET A 235 -19.11 14.33 10.83
C MET A 235 -19.44 15.59 11.63
N PHE A 236 -20.62 16.16 11.41
CA PHE A 236 -21.02 17.43 11.98
C PHE A 236 -22.44 17.40 12.52
N ILE A 237 -22.66 18.19 13.57
CA ILE A 237 -24.00 18.51 14.05
C ILE A 237 -24.40 19.89 13.53
N TYR A 238 -25.55 19.98 12.87
CA TYR A 238 -26.18 21.25 12.53
C TYR A 238 -27.33 21.55 13.46
N THR A 239 -27.52 22.82 13.78
CA THR A 239 -28.60 23.29 14.64
C THR A 239 -29.60 24.14 13.84
N PRO A 240 -30.90 23.81 13.87
CA PRO A 240 -31.92 24.63 13.23
C PRO A 240 -32.35 25.79 14.15
N PRO A 241 -32.97 26.85 13.59
CA PRO A 241 -33.57 27.92 14.37
C PRO A 241 -34.65 27.45 15.35
N GLY A 242 -34.92 28.24 16.39
CA GLY A 242 -36.09 28.06 17.26
C GLY A 242 -36.02 26.86 18.21
N GLY A 243 -34.82 26.36 18.53
CA GLY A 243 -34.62 25.27 19.50
C GLY A 243 -35.14 23.92 19.03
N LYS A 244 -35.27 23.72 17.72
CA LYS A 244 -35.71 22.47 17.09
C LYS A 244 -34.58 21.44 17.01
N GLN A 245 -34.92 20.23 16.58
CA GLN A 245 -34.03 19.07 16.51
C GLN A 245 -32.68 19.36 15.80
N PRO A 246 -31.54 19.31 16.52
CA PRO A 246 -30.23 19.25 15.89
C PRO A 246 -30.05 17.92 15.16
N ILE A 247 -29.31 17.95 14.06
CA ILE A 247 -29.10 16.81 13.18
C ILE A 247 -27.61 16.55 13.03
N ILE A 248 -27.20 15.31 13.26
CA ILE A 248 -25.87 14.81 12.91
C ILE A 248 -25.92 14.34 11.45
N THR A 249 -25.01 14.81 10.63
CA THR A 249 -24.81 14.36 9.26
C THR A 249 -23.32 14.33 8.96
N SER A 250 -22.96 13.90 7.75
CA SER A 250 -21.59 13.58 7.41
C SER A 250 -21.33 13.87 5.94
N LEU A 251 -20.16 14.41 5.65
CA LEU A 251 -19.60 14.34 4.32
C LEU A 251 -18.80 13.03 4.19
N PRO A 252 -18.82 12.39 3.00
CA PRO A 252 -17.92 11.29 2.74
C PRO A 252 -16.47 11.74 2.99
N PRO A 253 -15.53 10.79 3.22
CA PRO A 253 -14.11 11.11 3.05
C PRO A 253 -13.98 11.84 1.73
N ASP A 254 -13.16 12.89 1.69
CA ASP A 254 -12.95 13.67 0.47
C ASP A 254 -12.95 12.70 -0.71
N THR A 255 -13.87 12.88 -1.65
CA THR A 255 -13.83 12.14 -2.91
C THR A 255 -12.66 12.72 -3.67
N ILE A 256 -11.49 12.33 -3.19
CA ILE A 256 -10.22 12.49 -3.81
C ILE A 256 -10.47 12.12 -5.27
N PRO A 257 -10.34 13.07 -6.21
CA PRO A 257 -10.43 12.71 -7.61
C PRO A 257 -9.43 11.57 -7.84
N LYS A 258 -9.91 10.45 -8.34
CA LYS A 258 -9.08 9.24 -8.52
C LYS A 258 -8.54 9.12 -9.92
N ASP A 259 -8.91 10.03 -10.83
CA ASP A 259 -8.40 10.00 -12.19
C ASP A 259 -6.92 10.34 -12.21
N GLY A 260 -6.09 9.47 -12.78
CA GLY A 260 -4.64 9.62 -12.75
C GLY A 260 -3.97 8.89 -13.90
N TRP A 261 -3.11 9.60 -14.62
CA TRP A 261 -2.34 9.08 -15.75
C TRP A 261 -0.86 9.41 -15.60
N PHE A 262 0.00 8.48 -16.02
CA PHE A 262 1.42 8.76 -16.27
C PHE A 262 1.82 8.36 -17.69
N LYS A 263 2.97 8.89 -18.14
CA LYS A 263 3.59 8.56 -19.43
C LYS A 263 5.07 8.29 -19.29
N LEU A 264 5.57 7.33 -20.07
CA LEU A 264 6.96 6.88 -20.08
C LEU A 264 7.52 6.95 -21.50
N LYS A 265 8.75 7.47 -21.65
CA LYS A 265 9.49 7.52 -22.92
C LYS A 265 10.58 6.44 -22.90
N LYS A 266 10.43 5.43 -23.77
CA LYS A 266 11.37 4.31 -23.88
C LYS A 266 12.09 4.35 -25.22
N THR A 267 13.42 4.33 -25.22
CA THR A 267 14.20 4.34 -26.47
C THR A 267 15.34 3.34 -26.48
N ASP A 268 15.92 3.09 -27.65
CA ASP A 268 17.28 2.58 -27.76
C ASP A 268 18.32 3.68 -27.46
N LEU A 269 19.62 3.32 -27.49
CA LEU A 269 20.72 4.27 -27.31
C LEU A 269 20.81 5.34 -28.40
N SER A 270 20.27 5.08 -29.59
CA SER A 270 20.23 6.02 -30.71
C SER A 270 19.06 7.00 -30.63
N GLY A 271 18.16 6.80 -29.66
CA GLY A 271 16.97 7.64 -29.42
C GLY A 271 15.71 7.18 -30.16
N ASN A 272 15.73 6.01 -30.81
CA ASN A 272 14.54 5.46 -31.46
C ASN A 272 13.58 4.89 -30.42
N ALA A 273 12.27 5.13 -30.55
CA ALA A 273 11.25 4.59 -29.66
C ALA A 273 11.27 3.05 -29.64
N LEU A 274 11.15 2.48 -28.43
CA LEU A 274 11.39 1.07 -28.18
C LEU A 274 10.14 0.39 -27.64
N SER A 275 9.47 -0.38 -28.50
CA SER A 275 8.30 -1.19 -28.15
C SER A 275 8.70 -2.54 -27.57
N GLY A 276 7.90 -3.09 -26.66
CA GLY A 276 8.06 -4.47 -26.17
C GLY A 276 8.80 -4.59 -24.84
N ALA A 277 9.27 -3.48 -24.25
CA ALA A 277 9.82 -3.48 -22.91
C ALA A 277 8.65 -3.61 -21.91
N THR A 278 8.78 -4.49 -20.93
CA THR A 278 7.75 -4.68 -19.89
C THR A 278 8.17 -3.96 -18.62
N PHE A 279 7.32 -3.05 -18.15
CA PHE A 279 7.49 -2.35 -16.88
C PHE A 279 6.46 -2.83 -15.88
N ALA A 280 6.92 -3.08 -14.66
CA ALA A 280 6.06 -3.26 -13.49
C ALA A 280 5.92 -1.93 -12.75
N VAL A 281 4.73 -1.73 -12.16
CA VAL A 281 4.36 -0.57 -11.33
C VAL A 281 4.13 -1.07 -9.91
N TYR A 282 4.69 -0.37 -8.94
CA TYR A 282 4.74 -0.70 -7.53
C TYR A 282 4.26 0.47 -6.67
N THR A 283 3.81 0.18 -5.46
CA THR A 283 3.38 1.19 -4.49
C THR A 283 4.48 1.67 -3.55
N ASP A 284 5.64 1.01 -3.56
CA ASP A 284 6.75 1.28 -2.63
C ASP A 284 8.10 1.44 -3.35
N ALA A 285 9.01 2.13 -2.67
CA ALA A 285 10.35 2.46 -3.17
C ALA A 285 11.29 1.26 -3.32
N GLY A 286 10.99 0.14 -2.67
CA GLY A 286 11.76 -1.09 -2.80
C GLY A 286 11.34 -1.95 -4.00
N HIS A 287 10.32 -1.53 -4.76
CA HIS A 287 9.73 -2.28 -5.87
C HIS A 287 9.25 -3.67 -5.42
N GLN A 288 8.59 -3.74 -4.26
CA GLN A 288 8.19 -4.98 -3.61
C GLN A 288 6.71 -5.33 -3.89
N ASN A 289 5.81 -4.35 -3.83
CA ASN A 289 4.37 -4.53 -3.99
C ASN A 289 3.92 -4.16 -5.40
N GLN A 290 4.05 -5.11 -6.34
CA GLN A 290 3.63 -4.93 -7.72
C GLN A 290 2.09 -4.85 -7.81
N ILE A 291 1.58 -3.79 -8.43
CA ILE A 291 0.13 -3.56 -8.60
C ILE A 291 -0.32 -3.61 -10.06
N TYR A 292 0.60 -3.39 -11.00
CA TYR A 292 0.29 -3.39 -12.43
C TYR A 292 1.54 -3.66 -13.26
N GLN A 293 1.34 -4.07 -14.52
CA GLN A 293 2.41 -4.14 -15.50
C GLN A 293 1.89 -3.70 -16.87
N PHE A 294 2.76 -3.11 -17.67
CA PHE A 294 2.44 -2.67 -19.02
C PHE A 294 3.64 -2.89 -19.95
N ILE A 295 3.35 -2.95 -21.25
CA ILE A 295 4.35 -3.10 -22.30
C ILE A 295 4.47 -1.77 -23.05
N THR A 296 5.69 -1.33 -23.33
CA THR A 296 5.94 -0.10 -24.08
C THR A 296 5.52 -0.23 -25.54
N THR A 297 5.02 0.86 -26.10
CA THR A 297 4.63 0.95 -27.52
C THR A 297 5.77 1.51 -28.38
N ALA A 298 5.59 1.50 -29.70
CA ALA A 298 6.51 2.13 -30.64
C ALA A 298 6.34 3.66 -30.73
N ASP A 299 5.43 4.23 -29.92
CA ASP A 299 5.23 5.67 -29.86
C ASP A 299 6.29 6.35 -28.99
N GLU A 300 6.44 7.67 -29.12
CA GLU A 300 7.34 8.44 -28.25
C GLU A 300 6.99 8.27 -26.76
N TRP A 301 5.70 8.13 -26.46
CA TRP A 301 5.17 8.01 -25.09
C TRP A 301 4.24 6.82 -24.98
N THR A 302 4.51 5.94 -24.01
CA THR A 302 3.55 4.95 -23.53
C THR A 302 2.75 5.57 -22.39
N TYR A 303 1.41 5.62 -22.52
CA TYR A 303 0.51 6.20 -21.52
C TYR A 303 -0.16 5.11 -20.70
N VAL A 304 -0.27 5.32 -19.40
CA VAL A 304 -0.85 4.35 -18.45
C VAL A 304 -1.87 5.05 -17.57
N ASP A 305 -3.07 4.46 -17.53
CA ASP A 305 -4.15 4.83 -16.61
C ASP A 305 -3.93 4.11 -15.27
N VAL A 306 -3.73 4.88 -14.21
CA VAL A 306 -3.55 4.39 -12.84
C VAL A 306 -4.71 4.77 -11.94
N SER A 307 -5.83 5.21 -12.48
CA SER A 307 -6.93 5.80 -11.71
C SER A 307 -7.46 4.85 -10.64
N ARG A 308 -7.57 3.56 -10.98
CA ARG A 308 -7.99 2.51 -10.04
C ARG A 308 -7.02 2.26 -8.88
N PHE A 309 -5.79 2.77 -8.97
CA PHE A 309 -4.74 2.60 -7.95
C PHE A 309 -4.50 3.87 -7.12
N MET A 310 -5.21 4.96 -7.42
CA MET A 310 -5.16 6.20 -6.66
C MET A 310 -5.99 6.07 -5.38
N ASP A 311 -5.33 6.22 -4.22
CA ASP A 311 -5.94 6.26 -2.87
C ASP A 311 -5.93 7.67 -2.26
N SER A 312 -5.30 8.61 -2.94
CA SER A 312 -5.04 9.98 -2.51
C SER A 312 -5.02 10.93 -3.72
N ALA A 313 -5.23 12.24 -3.52
CA ALA A 313 -5.32 13.20 -4.64
C ALA A 313 -4.00 13.35 -5.38
N THR A 314 -2.93 12.89 -4.74
CA THR A 314 -1.62 12.76 -5.33
C THR A 314 -0.99 11.49 -4.80
N LYS A 315 -0.59 10.59 -5.69
CA LYS A 315 0.06 9.33 -5.34
C LYS A 315 1.37 9.19 -6.09
N THR A 316 2.39 8.70 -5.40
CA THR A 316 3.67 8.34 -6.01
C THR A 316 3.67 6.86 -6.36
N PHE A 317 3.98 6.56 -7.62
CA PHE A 317 4.19 5.22 -8.13
C PHE A 317 5.67 4.98 -8.38
N TYR A 318 6.09 3.73 -8.19
CA TYR A 318 7.44 3.27 -8.43
C TYR A 318 7.42 2.31 -9.61
N LEU A 319 8.41 2.37 -10.49
CA LEU A 319 8.46 1.60 -11.73
C LEU A 319 9.82 0.94 -11.90
N LYS A 320 9.83 -0.26 -12.47
CA LYS A 320 11.05 -0.95 -12.87
C LYS A 320 10.83 -1.71 -14.17
N GLU A 321 11.82 -1.70 -15.05
CA GLU A 321 11.82 -2.56 -16.23
C GLU A 321 12.10 -3.99 -15.77
N ILE A 322 11.15 -4.89 -16.02
CA ILE A 322 11.25 -6.31 -15.63
C ILE A 322 11.61 -7.21 -16.81
N SER A 323 11.48 -6.70 -18.03
CA SER A 323 11.90 -7.41 -19.24
C SER A 323 12.18 -6.43 -20.37
N ALA A 324 13.31 -6.58 -21.04
CA ALA A 324 13.63 -5.84 -22.25
C ALA A 324 12.91 -6.43 -23.47
N PRO A 325 12.75 -5.65 -24.55
CA PRO A 325 12.38 -6.23 -25.84
C PRO A 325 13.44 -7.23 -26.32
N PRO A 326 13.08 -8.13 -27.27
CA PRO A 326 14.04 -9.02 -27.91
C PRO A 326 15.28 -8.27 -28.41
N ASP A 327 16.46 -8.86 -28.21
CA ASP A 327 17.77 -8.32 -28.60
C ASP A 327 18.24 -7.09 -27.80
N TYR A 328 17.61 -6.75 -26.67
CA TYR A 328 18.02 -5.65 -25.80
C TYR A 328 18.32 -6.12 -24.38
N VAL A 329 19.20 -5.39 -23.70
CA VAL A 329 19.54 -5.60 -22.28
C VAL A 329 18.60 -4.75 -21.41
N PRO A 330 17.96 -5.31 -20.38
CA PRO A 330 17.02 -4.59 -19.53
C PRO A 330 17.71 -3.54 -18.65
N ASN A 331 17.05 -2.40 -18.50
CA ASN A 331 17.50 -1.35 -17.59
C ASN A 331 17.06 -1.67 -16.15
N GLY A 332 17.99 -2.12 -15.31
CA GLY A 332 17.67 -2.51 -13.93
C GLY A 332 17.36 -1.35 -12.96
N ALA A 333 17.43 -0.09 -13.40
CA ALA A 333 17.19 1.06 -12.52
C ALA A 333 15.71 1.19 -12.12
N GLY A 334 15.49 1.65 -10.89
CA GLY A 334 14.17 2.03 -10.40
C GLY A 334 13.82 3.47 -10.75
N TYR A 335 12.57 3.71 -11.11
CA TYR A 335 12.02 5.02 -11.44
C TYR A 335 10.81 5.33 -10.56
N THR A 336 10.47 6.61 -10.44
CA THR A 336 9.26 7.05 -9.74
C THR A 336 8.50 8.07 -10.58
N VAL A 337 7.20 8.18 -10.29
CA VAL A 337 6.35 9.25 -10.82
C VAL A 337 5.28 9.60 -9.81
N THR A 338 5.15 10.88 -9.51
CA THR A 338 4.06 11.40 -8.69
C THR A 338 2.93 11.86 -9.62
N VAL A 339 1.76 11.24 -9.47
CA VAL A 339 0.56 11.50 -10.25
C VAL A 339 -0.40 12.28 -9.38
N SER A 340 -0.82 13.45 -9.83
CA SER A 340 -1.84 14.28 -9.19
C SER A 340 -3.13 14.20 -9.98
N SER A 341 -4.25 13.93 -9.33
CA SER A 341 -5.55 13.90 -10.00
C SER A 341 -6.07 15.27 -10.40
N THR A 342 -5.47 16.35 -9.89
CA THR A 342 -5.72 17.71 -10.38
C THR A 342 -4.97 17.97 -11.68
N ASN A 343 -3.70 17.57 -11.76
CA ASN A 343 -2.80 17.96 -12.85
C ASN A 343 -2.64 16.89 -13.93
N ASN A 344 -3.01 15.64 -13.64
CA ASN A 344 -2.72 14.46 -14.45
C ASN A 344 -3.95 13.55 -14.60
N SER A 345 -5.16 14.11 -14.60
CA SER A 345 -6.42 13.36 -14.68
C SER A 345 -6.72 12.77 -16.05
N THR A 346 -6.02 13.18 -17.11
CA THR A 346 -6.26 12.69 -18.47
C THR A 346 -4.98 12.20 -19.12
N LYS A 347 -5.12 11.42 -20.20
CA LYS A 347 -4.00 10.98 -21.02
C LYS A 347 -3.11 12.14 -21.49
N GLU A 348 -3.70 13.27 -21.89
CA GLU A 348 -2.98 14.44 -22.41
C GLU A 348 -2.16 15.16 -21.33
N THR A 349 -2.63 15.08 -20.09
CA THR A 349 -2.04 15.73 -18.92
C THR A 349 -1.15 14.80 -18.09
N ALA A 350 -0.92 13.57 -18.58
CA ALA A 350 -0.20 12.52 -17.86
C ALA A 350 1.18 12.95 -17.34
N ALA A 351 1.49 12.57 -16.10
CA ALA A 351 2.77 12.84 -15.44
C ALA A 351 3.92 12.11 -16.14
N ALA A 352 5.06 12.78 -16.36
CA ALA A 352 6.20 12.18 -17.05
C ALA A 352 7.11 11.44 -16.06
N VAL A 353 7.27 10.13 -16.26
CA VAL A 353 8.26 9.32 -15.53
C VAL A 353 9.66 9.85 -15.83
N ASN A 354 10.56 9.85 -14.83
CA ASN A 354 11.94 10.32 -14.97
C ASN A 354 12.06 11.77 -15.50
N GLY A 355 11.11 12.64 -15.14
CA GLY A 355 11.04 14.01 -15.66
C GLY A 355 10.87 14.10 -17.18
N GLY A 356 10.49 12.99 -17.82
CA GLY A 356 10.38 12.85 -19.26
C GLY A 356 11.67 12.52 -20.01
N VAL A 357 12.77 12.27 -19.29
CA VAL A 357 14.01 11.76 -19.88
C VAL A 357 13.79 10.32 -20.33
N ALA A 358 14.30 9.98 -21.52
CA ALA A 358 14.15 8.66 -22.09
C ALA A 358 14.86 7.59 -21.24
N ILE A 359 14.15 6.50 -20.94
CA ILE A 359 14.71 5.29 -20.35
C ILE A 359 15.24 4.43 -21.49
N LYS A 360 16.54 4.12 -21.46
CA LYS A 360 17.24 3.52 -22.60
C LYS A 360 17.59 2.06 -22.36
N ASN A 361 17.50 1.25 -23.41
CA ASN A 361 18.17 -0.05 -23.48
C ASN A 361 19.24 -0.04 -24.56
N GLY A 362 20.36 -0.70 -24.24
CA GLY A 362 21.35 -1.12 -25.23
C GLY A 362 20.91 -2.41 -25.91
N LYS A 363 21.30 -2.60 -27.18
CA LYS A 363 21.18 -3.91 -27.81
C LYS A 363 22.09 -4.90 -27.10
N SER A 364 21.63 -6.14 -26.94
CA SER A 364 22.48 -7.24 -26.52
C SER A 364 23.57 -7.45 -27.57
N GLN A 365 24.80 -7.15 -27.18
CA GLN A 365 25.98 -7.30 -28.01
C GLN A 365 27.19 -7.49 -27.09
N PRO A 366 28.26 -8.15 -27.57
CA PRO A 366 29.53 -8.11 -26.88
C PRO A 366 29.98 -6.64 -26.71
N PRO A 367 30.41 -6.23 -25.52
CA PRO A 367 30.94 -4.87 -25.32
C PRO A 367 32.20 -4.66 -26.16
N SER A 368 32.45 -3.40 -26.53
CA SER A 368 33.65 -3.00 -27.29
C SER A 368 34.62 -2.22 -26.40
N GLY A 369 35.86 -2.02 -26.84
CA GLY A 369 36.87 -1.28 -26.09
C GLY A 369 37.77 -2.16 -25.21
N VAL A 370 38.58 -1.50 -24.39
CA VAL A 370 39.68 -2.15 -23.63
C VAL A 370 39.27 -2.65 -22.25
N VAL A 371 38.11 -2.20 -21.74
CA VAL A 371 37.46 -2.73 -20.54
C VAL A 371 36.04 -3.11 -20.91
N GLN A 372 35.69 -4.37 -20.64
CA GLN A 372 34.44 -4.99 -21.04
C GLN A 372 33.70 -5.50 -19.81
N LYS A 373 32.46 -5.05 -19.62
CA LYS A 373 31.58 -5.52 -18.54
C LYS A 373 30.53 -6.47 -19.11
N VAL A 374 30.55 -7.73 -18.67
CA VAL A 374 29.65 -8.78 -19.21
C VAL A 374 28.89 -9.54 -18.14
N ASP A 375 27.82 -10.20 -18.56
CA ASP A 375 27.15 -11.31 -17.84
C ASP A 375 27.83 -12.67 -18.19
N PRO A 376 27.39 -13.81 -17.61
CA PRO A 376 27.97 -15.12 -17.89
C PRO A 376 27.81 -15.62 -19.33
N ASP A 377 26.85 -15.06 -20.08
CA ASP A 377 26.61 -15.39 -21.49
C ASP A 377 27.48 -14.53 -22.43
N GLY A 378 28.25 -13.58 -21.88
CA GLY A 378 29.11 -12.67 -22.62
C GLY A 378 28.37 -11.43 -23.15
N ASN A 379 27.13 -11.19 -22.75
CA ASN A 379 26.39 -10.00 -23.12
C ASN A 379 26.90 -8.80 -22.31
N GLY A 380 27.01 -7.64 -22.96
CA GLY A 380 27.40 -6.41 -22.29
C GLY A 380 26.36 -5.91 -21.28
N ILE A 381 26.78 -5.57 -20.06
CA ILE A 381 25.87 -5.12 -18.97
C ILE A 381 26.37 -3.85 -18.29
N GLY A 382 25.44 -2.96 -17.95
CA GLY A 382 25.73 -1.73 -17.21
C GLY A 382 24.47 -0.95 -16.83
N PRO A 383 24.61 0.28 -16.30
CA PRO A 383 25.88 0.95 -16.03
C PRO A 383 26.61 0.34 -14.83
N ALA A 384 27.93 0.24 -14.91
CA ALA A 384 28.84 -0.12 -13.80
C ALA A 384 29.92 0.95 -13.67
N THR A 385 30.63 1.03 -12.55
CA THR A 385 31.77 1.96 -12.38
C THR A 385 33.04 1.20 -12.05
N PHE A 386 34.11 1.56 -12.74
CA PHE A 386 35.44 0.98 -12.58
C PHE A 386 36.41 1.98 -12.01
N HIS A 387 37.16 1.57 -10.99
CA HIS A 387 38.24 2.32 -10.39
C HIS A 387 39.57 2.00 -11.09
N PHE A 388 40.23 3.03 -11.59
CA PHE A 388 41.52 2.97 -12.25
C PHE A 388 42.59 3.54 -11.33
N LYS A 389 43.44 2.67 -10.82
CA LYS A 389 44.62 3.04 -10.03
C LYS A 389 45.87 2.94 -10.86
N LYS A 390 46.47 4.09 -11.20
CA LYS A 390 47.72 4.12 -11.96
C LYS A 390 48.89 3.66 -11.09
N LEU A 391 49.75 2.79 -11.62
CA LEU A 391 50.88 2.20 -10.88
C LEU A 391 52.03 3.19 -10.60
N THR A 392 51.98 4.39 -11.21
CA THR A 392 52.92 5.48 -10.90
C THR A 392 52.64 6.05 -9.51
N PRO A 393 53.64 6.16 -8.62
CA PRO A 393 53.46 6.73 -7.28
C PRO A 393 52.85 8.14 -7.33
N ASN A 394 51.82 8.37 -6.50
CA ASN A 394 51.08 9.64 -6.36
C ASN A 394 50.26 10.08 -7.58
N ALA A 395 50.00 9.18 -8.53
CA ALA A 395 48.99 9.44 -9.55
C ALA A 395 47.59 9.56 -8.90
N VAL A 396 46.71 10.33 -9.54
CA VAL A 396 45.32 10.47 -9.11
C VAL A 396 44.52 9.30 -9.67
N ASP A 397 43.85 8.56 -8.78
CA ASP A 397 42.95 7.49 -9.16
C ASP A 397 41.67 8.08 -9.79
N MET A 398 41.02 7.31 -10.66
CA MET A 398 39.85 7.76 -11.42
C MET A 398 38.76 6.69 -11.40
N ASP A 399 37.52 7.09 -11.16
CA ASP A 399 36.35 6.23 -11.29
C ASP A 399 35.63 6.55 -12.61
N ILE A 400 35.47 5.55 -13.47
CA ILE A 400 34.94 5.72 -14.82
C ILE A 400 33.74 4.78 -15.01
N PRO A 401 32.54 5.30 -15.34
CA PRO A 401 31.35 4.48 -15.55
C PRO A 401 31.28 3.92 -16.98
N CYS A 402 30.88 2.67 -17.13
CA CYS A 402 30.48 2.11 -18.43
C CYS A 402 29.02 2.44 -18.74
N ASP A 403 28.68 2.41 -20.03
CA ASP A 403 27.29 2.57 -20.48
C ASP A 403 26.44 1.33 -20.20
N GLU A 404 25.15 1.38 -20.57
CA GLU A 404 24.20 0.28 -20.36
C GLU A 404 24.56 -1.00 -21.12
N THR A 405 25.48 -0.94 -22.10
CA THR A 405 26.00 -2.11 -22.83
C THR A 405 27.29 -2.64 -22.23
N GLY A 406 27.72 -2.15 -21.06
CA GLY A 406 28.97 -2.56 -20.45
C GLY A 406 30.21 -2.08 -21.19
N THR A 407 30.06 -1.13 -22.11
CA THR A 407 31.16 -0.54 -22.88
C THR A 407 31.71 0.66 -22.11
N LEU A 408 33.02 0.66 -21.88
CA LEU A 408 33.73 1.81 -21.31
C LEU A 408 34.45 2.55 -22.44
N LYS A 409 33.96 3.75 -22.78
CA LYS A 409 34.64 4.59 -23.77
C LYS A 409 35.87 5.21 -23.12
N LEU A 410 37.03 4.97 -23.71
CA LEU A 410 38.32 5.47 -23.28
C LEU A 410 39.13 5.85 -24.51
N GLN A 411 39.88 6.94 -24.43
CA GLN A 411 40.92 7.29 -25.40
C GLN A 411 42.14 7.85 -24.69
N TRP A 412 43.33 7.67 -25.26
CA TRP A 412 44.60 8.13 -24.68
C TRP A 412 45.51 8.79 -25.71
N GLU A 413 44.91 9.29 -26.80
CA GLU A 413 45.59 9.95 -27.91
C GLU A 413 45.52 11.47 -27.80
N ASP A 414 44.37 12.01 -27.39
CA ASP A 414 44.11 13.45 -27.30
C ASP A 414 43.84 13.85 -25.84
N PRO A 415 44.82 14.44 -25.14
CA PRO A 415 44.66 14.94 -23.77
C PRO A 415 43.55 15.98 -23.57
N THR A 416 42.98 16.52 -24.65
CA THR A 416 41.90 17.50 -24.63
C THR A 416 40.54 16.93 -25.01
N GLY A 417 40.50 15.69 -25.50
CA GLY A 417 39.27 15.00 -25.88
C GLY A 417 38.45 14.53 -24.69
N GLU A 418 37.16 14.27 -24.92
CA GLU A 418 36.32 13.54 -23.95
C GLU A 418 36.87 12.13 -23.74
N ASP A 419 36.55 11.53 -22.58
CA ASP A 419 36.98 10.18 -22.21
C ASP A 419 38.51 9.96 -22.19
N TYR A 420 39.30 11.05 -22.08
CA TYR A 420 40.75 10.97 -22.00
C TYR A 420 41.22 10.29 -20.73
N ILE A 421 42.09 9.30 -20.89
CA ILE A 421 42.90 8.72 -19.84
C ILE A 421 44.38 8.79 -20.25
N GLU A 422 45.25 9.15 -19.31
CA GLU A 422 46.68 9.22 -19.60
C GLU A 422 47.25 7.83 -19.95
N PRO A 423 48.21 7.70 -20.89
CA PRO A 423 48.97 6.46 -21.04
C PRO A 423 49.64 6.02 -19.73
N GLY A 424 49.68 4.71 -19.47
CA GLY A 424 50.29 4.14 -18.28
C GLY A 424 49.85 2.71 -17.98
N GLU A 425 50.30 2.20 -16.84
CA GLU A 425 49.86 0.91 -16.29
C GLU A 425 48.88 1.16 -15.15
N TYR A 426 47.78 0.43 -15.17
CA TYR A 426 46.65 0.59 -14.27
C TYR A 426 46.29 -0.76 -13.65
N THR A 427 45.92 -0.73 -12.38
CA THR A 427 45.07 -1.76 -11.77
C THR A 427 43.63 -1.28 -11.84
N VAL A 428 42.75 -2.12 -12.38
CA VAL A 428 41.33 -1.84 -12.59
C VAL A 428 40.49 -2.75 -11.69
N THR A 429 39.52 -2.18 -10.99
CA THR A 429 38.55 -2.91 -10.16
C THR A 429 37.15 -2.37 -10.38
N GLU A 430 36.12 -3.20 -10.32
CA GLU A 430 34.73 -2.72 -10.24
C GLU A 430 34.48 -2.13 -8.85
N VAL A 431 33.77 -1.01 -8.77
CA VAL A 431 33.38 -0.35 -7.51
C VAL A 431 31.87 -0.11 -7.39
N ILE A 432 31.15 -0.07 -8.50
CA ILE A 432 29.68 -0.05 -8.54
C ILE A 432 29.24 -1.08 -9.58
N PRO A 433 28.54 -2.16 -9.19
CA PRO A 433 28.08 -3.16 -10.15
C PRO A 433 26.87 -2.68 -10.97
N PRO A 434 26.60 -3.32 -12.13
CA PRO A 434 25.32 -3.15 -12.82
C PRO A 434 24.13 -3.48 -11.90
N PRO A 435 23.02 -2.71 -11.96
CA PRO A 435 21.81 -3.05 -11.24
C PRO A 435 21.32 -4.46 -11.62
N GLY A 436 21.02 -5.30 -10.62
CA GLY A 436 20.63 -6.68 -10.85
C GLY A 436 21.77 -7.69 -10.79
N TYR A 437 23.02 -7.25 -10.63
CA TYR A 437 24.20 -8.10 -10.70
C TYR A 437 25.04 -8.02 -9.42
N GLU A 438 25.66 -9.14 -9.06
CA GLU A 438 26.58 -9.26 -7.93
C GLU A 438 27.90 -8.55 -8.26
N MET A 439 28.45 -7.80 -7.31
CA MET A 439 29.73 -7.11 -7.48
C MET A 439 30.87 -8.12 -7.66
N SER A 440 31.73 -7.86 -8.63
CA SER A 440 32.96 -8.63 -8.81
C SER A 440 34.07 -8.13 -7.89
N GLU A 441 34.76 -9.06 -7.23
CA GLU A 441 35.99 -8.77 -6.45
C GLU A 441 37.27 -8.88 -7.32
N GLU A 442 37.12 -9.10 -8.63
CA GLU A 442 38.27 -9.24 -9.51
C GLU A 442 39.07 -7.93 -9.63
N SER A 443 40.39 -8.09 -9.76
CA SER A 443 41.32 -7.01 -10.04
C SER A 443 42.20 -7.39 -11.21
N GLN A 444 42.20 -6.56 -12.25
CA GLN A 444 42.91 -6.85 -13.50
C GLN A 444 43.86 -5.69 -13.86
N ASN A 445 44.98 -6.00 -14.52
CA ASN A 445 45.94 -5.00 -14.95
C ASN A 445 45.70 -4.58 -16.41
N LEU A 446 45.74 -3.27 -16.67
CA LEU A 446 45.60 -2.70 -18.00
C LEU A 446 46.77 -1.76 -18.30
N ARG A 447 47.45 -1.95 -19.43
CA ARG A 447 48.47 -1.04 -19.94
C ARG A 447 47.93 -0.31 -21.17
N LEU A 448 48.05 1.01 -21.18
CA LEU A 448 47.72 1.91 -22.28
C LEU A 448 48.99 2.65 -22.72
N TRP A 449 49.32 2.64 -24.02
CA TRP A 449 50.49 3.34 -24.53
C TRP A 449 50.28 3.90 -25.94
N LEU A 450 51.19 4.80 -26.31
CA LEU A 450 51.30 5.36 -27.65
C LEU A 450 52.61 4.85 -28.28
N GLU A 451 52.56 4.37 -29.51
CA GLU A 451 53.74 3.84 -30.23
C GLU A 451 53.73 4.30 -31.69
N ASP A 452 54.89 4.76 -32.17
CA ASP A 452 55.13 5.00 -33.60
C ASP A 452 55.73 3.72 -34.19
N LYS A 453 54.86 2.86 -34.70
CA LYS A 453 55.22 1.53 -35.18
C LYS A 453 55.95 1.56 -36.53
N ASP A 454 55.59 2.53 -37.37
CA ASP A 454 56.05 2.63 -38.76
C ASP A 454 57.22 3.61 -38.93
N GLY A 455 57.57 4.37 -37.88
CA GLY A 455 58.67 5.32 -37.85
C GLY A 455 58.39 6.59 -38.66
N ASP A 456 57.12 6.89 -38.92
CA ASP A 456 56.67 8.06 -39.69
C ASP A 456 56.35 9.29 -38.82
N GLY A 457 56.52 9.15 -37.50
CA GLY A 457 56.26 10.19 -36.50
C GLY A 457 54.81 10.23 -36.04
N ILE A 458 53.95 9.33 -36.49
CA ILE A 458 52.54 9.23 -36.06
C ILE A 458 52.46 8.24 -34.89
N GLN A 459 52.06 8.73 -33.73
CA GLN A 459 51.82 7.88 -32.56
C GLN A 459 50.42 7.28 -32.61
N GLU A 460 50.33 5.95 -32.55
CA GLU A 460 49.07 5.21 -32.52
C GLU A 460 48.76 4.67 -31.11
N PRO A 461 47.48 4.52 -30.75
CA PRO A 461 47.03 3.94 -29.49
C PRO A 461 47.23 2.42 -29.46
N TYR A 462 47.80 1.92 -28.36
CA TYR A 462 47.85 0.49 -28.07
C TYR A 462 47.41 0.21 -26.63
N SER A 463 46.89 -1.00 -26.42
CA SER A 463 46.52 -1.48 -25.08
C SER A 463 46.84 -2.96 -24.90
N SER A 464 46.93 -3.40 -23.64
CA SER A 464 47.05 -4.81 -23.27
C SER A 464 45.71 -5.53 -23.12
N GLY A 465 44.59 -4.84 -23.40
CA GLY A 465 43.24 -5.37 -23.29
C GLY A 465 42.80 -6.17 -24.53
N PRO A 466 41.51 -6.55 -24.60
CA PRO A 466 40.45 -6.21 -23.65
C PRO A 466 40.59 -6.97 -22.32
N ILE A 467 40.40 -6.29 -21.20
CA ILE A 467 40.13 -6.92 -19.91
C ILE A 467 38.62 -7.08 -19.73
N VAL A 468 38.18 -8.21 -19.16
CA VAL A 468 36.75 -8.58 -19.09
C VAL A 468 36.36 -8.79 -17.63
N PHE A 469 35.37 -8.04 -17.16
CA PHE A 469 34.75 -8.20 -15.85
C PHE A 469 33.38 -8.84 -16.00
N GLN A 470 33.25 -10.08 -15.54
CA GLN A 470 31.99 -10.82 -15.55
C GLN A 470 31.28 -10.68 -14.20
N ASN A 471 29.98 -10.36 -14.20
CA ASN A 471 29.16 -10.40 -12.97
C ASN A 471 28.02 -11.41 -13.11
N GLN A 472 27.65 -12.00 -11.98
CA GLN A 472 26.53 -12.94 -11.91
C GLN A 472 25.23 -12.18 -11.62
N PRO A 473 24.09 -12.57 -12.24
CA PRO A 473 22.81 -11.98 -11.89
C PRO A 473 22.43 -12.35 -10.44
N LYS A 474 21.88 -11.39 -9.71
CA LYS A 474 21.33 -11.62 -8.37
C LYS A 474 20.04 -12.45 -8.44
N HIS A 475 19.70 -13.08 -7.32
CA HIS A 475 18.54 -13.97 -7.22
C HIS A 475 17.33 -13.22 -6.64
N THR A 476 16.19 -13.89 -6.52
CA THR A 476 14.98 -13.38 -5.84
C THR A 476 14.49 -14.43 -4.84
N VAL A 477 13.89 -13.98 -3.73
CA VAL A 477 13.21 -14.86 -2.76
C VAL A 477 11.73 -14.53 -2.73
N ILE A 478 10.87 -15.53 -2.95
CA ILE A 478 9.42 -15.42 -2.80
C ILE A 478 9.05 -15.97 -1.43
N ILE A 479 8.42 -15.14 -0.62
CA ILE A 479 7.77 -15.55 0.63
C ILE A 479 6.33 -15.89 0.29
N GLN A 480 5.90 -17.10 0.60
CA GLN A 480 4.52 -17.55 0.42
C GLN A 480 3.93 -17.86 1.80
N LYS A 481 3.02 -17.02 2.27
CA LYS A 481 2.29 -17.22 3.51
C LYS A 481 0.93 -17.84 3.21
N VAL A 482 0.69 -19.02 3.78
CA VAL A 482 -0.56 -19.77 3.58
C VAL A 482 -1.18 -20.27 4.88
N ASP A 483 -2.45 -20.65 4.82
CA ASP A 483 -3.12 -21.50 5.81
C ASP A 483 -2.82 -22.99 5.60
N GLU A 484 -3.34 -23.85 6.47
CA GLU A 484 -3.18 -25.31 6.41
C GLU A 484 -3.78 -25.97 5.15
N THR A 485 -4.63 -25.24 4.41
CA THR A 485 -5.26 -25.71 3.17
C THR A 485 -4.56 -25.17 1.92
N GLY A 486 -3.60 -24.24 2.09
CA GLY A 486 -2.83 -23.61 1.01
C GLY A 486 -3.38 -22.27 0.52
N ASN A 487 -4.39 -21.68 1.15
CA ASN A 487 -4.87 -20.34 0.77
C ASN A 487 -3.89 -19.28 1.25
N GLY A 488 -3.63 -18.27 0.41
CA GLY A 488 -2.74 -17.17 0.73
C GLY A 488 -3.26 -16.29 1.86
N LEU A 489 -2.37 -15.91 2.78
CA LEU A 489 -2.71 -15.07 3.93
C LEU A 489 -2.03 -13.69 3.86
N PRO A 490 -2.80 -12.61 3.64
CA PRO A 490 -2.26 -11.26 3.62
C PRO A 490 -1.93 -10.74 5.02
N GLY A 491 -0.97 -9.81 5.11
CA GLY A 491 -0.69 -9.06 6.32
C GLY A 491 0.22 -9.75 7.35
N ALA A 492 0.87 -10.86 7.01
CA ALA A 492 1.96 -11.42 7.83
C ALA A 492 3.20 -10.54 7.73
N VAL A 493 3.87 -10.25 8.85
CA VAL A 493 5.09 -9.43 8.89
C VAL A 493 6.31 -10.30 9.15
N PHE A 494 7.34 -10.12 8.34
CA PHE A 494 8.61 -10.83 8.40
C PHE A 494 9.78 -9.86 8.60
N ASP A 495 10.60 -10.12 9.60
CA ASP A 495 11.93 -9.54 9.69
C ASP A 495 12.89 -10.30 8.76
N VAL A 496 13.70 -9.56 8.00
CA VAL A 496 14.69 -10.14 7.07
C VAL A 496 16.09 -9.92 7.59
N TYR A 497 16.87 -10.99 7.65
CA TYR A 497 18.27 -11.00 8.09
C TYR A 497 19.18 -11.46 6.95
N PHE A 498 20.30 -10.76 6.78
CA PHE A 498 21.38 -11.15 5.89
C PHE A 498 22.64 -11.43 6.70
N ASN A 499 23.16 -12.66 6.61
CA ASN A 499 24.32 -13.12 7.38
C ASN A 499 24.22 -12.81 8.89
N GLY A 500 23.02 -12.93 9.45
CA GLY A 500 22.73 -12.72 10.87
C GLY A 500 22.46 -11.26 11.29
N ALA A 501 22.56 -10.29 10.38
CA ALA A 501 22.18 -8.91 10.63
C ALA A 501 20.80 -8.61 10.06
N LYS A 502 19.90 -8.01 10.86
CA LYS A 502 18.60 -7.54 10.36
C LYS A 502 18.82 -6.42 9.34
N VAL A 503 18.23 -6.57 8.15
CA VAL A 503 18.37 -5.63 7.04
C VAL A 503 17.05 -5.05 6.56
N ASP A 504 15.93 -5.74 6.76
CA ASP A 504 14.61 -5.28 6.30
C ASP A 504 13.46 -5.82 7.17
N SER A 505 12.25 -5.33 6.92
CA SER A 505 10.99 -5.84 7.44
C SER A 505 9.90 -5.73 6.37
N VAL A 506 9.28 -6.85 6.02
CA VAL A 506 8.35 -6.95 4.88
C VAL A 506 7.01 -7.53 5.30
N THR A 507 5.94 -7.22 4.55
CA THR A 507 4.57 -7.68 4.83
C THR A 507 3.98 -8.37 3.62
N THR A 508 3.31 -9.50 3.79
CA THR A 508 2.69 -10.22 2.67
C THR A 508 1.51 -9.46 2.06
N GLY A 509 1.43 -9.51 0.72
CA GLY A 509 0.39 -8.86 -0.07
C GLY A 509 -0.94 -9.62 -0.07
N PRO A 510 -1.94 -9.12 -0.82
CA PRO A 510 -3.32 -9.65 -0.83
C PRO A 510 -3.47 -11.14 -1.15
N ASP A 511 -2.55 -11.72 -1.93
CA ASP A 511 -2.53 -13.14 -2.29
C ASP A 511 -1.69 -14.01 -1.34
N GLY A 512 -1.24 -13.43 -0.22
CA GLY A 512 -0.38 -14.07 0.76
C GLY A 512 1.08 -14.19 0.34
N THR A 513 1.49 -13.58 -0.78
CA THR A 513 2.88 -13.66 -1.24
C THR A 513 3.63 -12.35 -1.07
N PHE A 514 4.94 -12.43 -1.14
CA PHE A 514 5.83 -11.28 -1.22
C PHE A 514 7.10 -11.63 -1.99
N ASN A 515 7.46 -10.83 -2.99
CA ASN A 515 8.66 -11.02 -3.80
C ASN A 515 9.79 -10.14 -3.25
N TYR A 516 10.70 -10.75 -2.48
CA TYR A 516 11.85 -10.07 -1.92
C TYR A 516 13.03 -10.03 -2.89
N THR A 517 13.36 -8.81 -3.33
CA THR A 517 14.45 -8.48 -4.25
C THR A 517 15.51 -7.60 -3.57
N GLY A 518 15.67 -7.71 -2.25
CA GLY A 518 16.60 -6.85 -1.51
C GLY A 518 16.06 -5.42 -1.26
N THR A 519 16.74 -4.67 -0.41
CA THR A 519 16.33 -3.31 0.00
C THR A 519 16.44 -2.28 -1.13
N ASP A 520 17.25 -2.56 -2.15
CA ASP A 520 17.43 -1.72 -3.35
C ASP A 520 16.60 -2.21 -4.56
N GLY A 521 15.81 -3.27 -4.36
CA GLY A 521 14.98 -3.89 -5.39
C GLY A 521 15.76 -4.60 -6.50
N ASN A 522 17.08 -4.77 -6.40
CA ASN A 522 17.95 -5.31 -7.45
C ASN A 522 18.26 -6.80 -7.33
N GLY A 523 17.52 -7.51 -6.50
CA GLY A 523 17.76 -8.91 -6.18
C GLY A 523 18.65 -9.09 -4.96
N VAL A 524 18.72 -10.34 -4.50
CA VAL A 524 19.49 -10.73 -3.33
C VAL A 524 20.88 -11.26 -3.71
N SER A 525 21.88 -10.79 -2.96
CA SER A 525 23.30 -11.15 -3.10
C SER A 525 23.65 -12.50 -2.50
N THR A 526 24.84 -12.99 -2.82
CA THR A 526 25.37 -14.25 -2.26
C THR A 526 25.48 -14.17 -0.74
N GLY A 527 24.98 -15.19 -0.04
CA GLY A 527 24.98 -15.27 1.42
C GLY A 527 23.74 -15.97 1.97
N THR A 528 23.61 -15.98 3.29
CA THR A 528 22.46 -16.59 3.97
C THR A 528 21.43 -15.53 4.30
N TRP A 529 20.23 -15.72 3.74
CA TRP A 529 19.05 -14.91 3.98
C TRP A 529 18.09 -15.66 4.89
N GLU A 530 17.70 -15.04 6.00
CA GLU A 530 16.74 -15.60 6.95
C GLU A 530 15.52 -14.67 7.06
N PHE A 531 14.34 -15.28 7.07
CA PHE A 531 13.06 -14.60 7.15
C PHE A 531 12.34 -15.13 8.39
N VAL A 532 12.05 -14.22 9.32
CA VAL A 532 11.44 -14.54 10.63
C VAL A 532 10.07 -13.86 10.71
N GLU A 533 9.00 -14.63 10.75
CA GLU A 533 7.65 -14.12 10.97
C GLU A 533 7.54 -13.56 12.39
N THR A 534 7.36 -12.25 12.49
CA THR A 534 7.24 -11.52 13.76
C THR A 534 5.79 -11.17 14.09
N LYS A 535 4.90 -11.20 13.09
CA LYS A 535 3.46 -10.99 13.26
C LYS A 535 2.67 -11.89 12.32
N ALA A 536 1.82 -12.74 12.87
CA ALA A 536 0.89 -13.54 12.08
C ALA A 536 -0.24 -12.68 11.47
N PRO A 537 -0.86 -13.14 10.37
CA PRO A 537 -2.12 -12.59 9.87
C PRO A 537 -3.23 -12.62 10.94
N SER A 538 -4.20 -11.72 10.84
CA SER A 538 -5.34 -11.68 11.76
C SER A 538 -6.10 -13.01 11.76
N GLY A 539 -6.40 -13.55 12.94
CA GLY A 539 -7.08 -14.85 13.11
C GLY A 539 -6.15 -16.08 13.09
N TYR A 540 -4.83 -15.88 12.96
CA TYR A 540 -3.85 -16.96 12.89
C TYR A 540 -2.79 -16.87 13.99
N LEU A 541 -2.27 -18.04 14.39
CA LEU A 541 -1.15 -18.17 15.32
C LEU A 541 0.20 -18.01 14.61
N ILE A 542 1.16 -17.37 15.28
CA ILE A 542 2.57 -17.48 14.91
C ILE A 542 3.06 -18.88 15.32
N PRO A 543 3.54 -19.71 14.39
CA PRO A 543 4.01 -21.05 14.69
C PRO A 543 5.31 -21.01 15.51
N TYR A 544 5.59 -22.06 16.29
CA TYR A 544 6.86 -22.18 17.02
C TYR A 544 8.08 -22.11 16.07
N MET A 545 7.97 -22.72 14.89
CA MET A 545 8.94 -22.57 13.80
C MET A 545 8.52 -21.41 12.90
N ASN A 546 8.78 -20.19 13.34
CA ASN A 546 8.39 -18.95 12.64
C ASN A 546 9.46 -18.44 11.67
N TYR A 547 10.56 -19.17 11.45
CA TYR A 547 11.63 -18.72 10.58
C TYR A 547 12.04 -19.77 9.56
N GLN A 548 12.51 -19.30 8.41
CA GLN A 548 13.18 -20.13 7.40
C GLN A 548 14.35 -19.36 6.81
N SER A 549 15.34 -20.09 6.30
CA SER A 549 16.52 -19.52 5.69
C SER A 549 16.80 -20.13 4.32
N VAL A 550 17.37 -19.33 3.42
CA VAL A 550 17.92 -19.76 2.15
C VAL A 550 19.35 -19.27 2.00
N THR A 551 20.25 -20.15 1.54
CA THR A 551 21.61 -19.75 1.16
C THR A 551 21.63 -19.52 -0.35
N VAL A 552 21.88 -18.27 -0.74
CA VAL A 552 22.00 -17.84 -2.13
C VAL A 552 23.46 -17.90 -2.54
N ASN A 553 23.73 -18.47 -3.71
CA ASN A 553 25.02 -18.38 -4.38
C ASN A 553 24.79 -18.05 -5.86
N THR A 554 25.15 -16.83 -6.26
CA THR A 554 24.91 -16.31 -7.61
C THR A 554 25.72 -17.01 -8.69
N LEU A 555 26.71 -17.84 -8.32
CA LEU A 555 27.44 -18.70 -9.27
C LEU A 555 26.61 -19.88 -9.78
N TYR A 556 25.51 -20.23 -9.12
CA TYR A 556 24.61 -21.31 -9.55
C TYR A 556 23.37 -20.70 -10.22
N ASP A 557 23.24 -20.88 -11.54
CA ASP A 557 22.18 -20.26 -12.33
C ASP A 557 20.94 -21.13 -12.53
N ASP A 558 20.98 -22.37 -12.05
CA ASP A 558 19.90 -23.36 -12.17
C ASP A 558 18.65 -22.96 -11.37
N VAL A 559 18.83 -22.20 -10.29
CA VAL A 559 17.74 -21.65 -9.46
C VAL A 559 18.00 -20.17 -9.13
N ARG A 560 17.40 -19.27 -9.92
CA ARG A 560 17.44 -17.80 -9.66
C ARG A 560 16.30 -17.28 -8.78
N VAL A 561 15.26 -18.09 -8.58
CA VAL A 561 14.10 -17.76 -7.77
C VAL A 561 13.93 -18.83 -6.69
N HIS A 562 14.03 -18.41 -5.44
CA HIS A 562 13.85 -19.26 -4.28
C HIS A 562 12.47 -19.04 -3.70
N THR A 563 11.77 -20.09 -3.29
CA THR A 563 10.44 -19.96 -2.65
C THR A 563 10.48 -20.54 -1.25
N LEU A 564 10.06 -19.75 -0.27
CA LEU A 564 9.89 -20.15 1.12
C LEU A 564 8.40 -20.11 1.49
N THR A 565 7.85 -21.24 1.91
CA THR A 565 6.43 -21.36 2.25
C THR A 565 6.24 -21.44 3.76
N PHE A 566 5.53 -20.47 4.33
CA PHE A 566 5.23 -20.35 5.76
C PHE A 566 3.75 -20.64 6.01
N VAL A 567 3.47 -21.64 6.85
CA VAL A 567 2.10 -22.10 7.15
C VAL A 567 1.70 -21.62 8.55
N ASN A 568 0.57 -20.93 8.66
CA ASN A 568 -0.04 -20.62 9.96
C ASN A 568 -1.33 -21.40 10.12
N TYR A 569 -1.70 -21.59 11.37
CA TYR A 569 -2.90 -22.28 11.76
C TYR A 569 -3.85 -21.28 12.42
N THR A 570 -5.14 -21.48 12.20
CA THR A 570 -6.16 -20.78 12.98
C THR A 570 -6.00 -21.10 14.46
N TYR A 571 -6.50 -20.21 15.31
CA TYR A 571 -6.50 -20.47 16.75
C TYR A 571 -7.34 -21.72 17.08
N PRO A 572 -6.79 -22.72 17.80
CA PRO A 572 -7.52 -23.94 18.11
C PRO A 572 -8.66 -23.68 19.10
N GLU A 573 -9.60 -24.60 19.20
CA GLU A 573 -10.56 -24.60 20.31
C GLU A 573 -10.04 -25.50 21.44
N ILE A 574 -10.26 -25.11 22.70
CA ILE A 574 -10.10 -26.04 23.83
C ILE A 574 -11.44 -26.75 24.02
N VAL A 575 -11.47 -28.05 23.75
CA VAL A 575 -12.65 -28.89 23.94
C VAL A 575 -12.49 -29.74 25.20
N ILE A 576 -13.40 -29.55 26.17
CA ILE A 576 -13.49 -30.40 27.36
C ILE A 576 -14.66 -31.36 27.16
N GLN A 577 -14.36 -32.66 27.08
CA GLN A 577 -15.38 -33.71 27.03
C GLN A 577 -15.46 -34.46 28.35
N LYS A 578 -16.63 -34.40 29.01
CA LYS A 578 -16.90 -35.15 30.23
C LYS A 578 -17.65 -36.43 29.92
N VAL A 579 -17.03 -37.56 30.25
CA VAL A 579 -17.64 -38.89 30.08
C VAL A 579 -17.70 -39.67 31.41
N ALA A 580 -18.55 -40.68 31.44
CA ALA A 580 -18.66 -41.66 32.52
C ALA A 580 -17.51 -42.67 32.46
N ALA A 581 -16.97 -43.02 33.63
CA ALA A 581 -15.92 -44.01 33.73
C ALA A 581 -16.43 -45.40 33.35
N GLY A 582 -15.75 -46.05 32.39
CA GLY A 582 -15.99 -47.45 32.00
C GLY A 582 -16.91 -47.67 30.80
N ASN A 583 -17.57 -46.64 30.27
CA ASN A 583 -18.40 -46.76 29.06
C ASN A 583 -18.42 -45.52 28.15
N ASP A 584 -17.60 -44.51 28.45
CA ASP A 584 -17.45 -43.25 27.71
C ASP A 584 -18.78 -42.52 27.40
N GLN A 585 -19.84 -42.80 28.17
CA GLN A 585 -21.13 -42.13 27.99
C GLN A 585 -20.99 -40.65 28.37
N PRO A 586 -21.43 -39.71 27.52
CA PRO A 586 -21.33 -38.29 27.82
C PRO A 586 -22.13 -37.87 29.05
N LEU A 587 -21.59 -36.92 29.82
CA LEU A 587 -22.21 -36.42 31.04
C LEU A 587 -22.44 -34.92 30.97
N ALA A 588 -23.71 -34.53 30.95
CA ALA A 588 -24.16 -33.14 31.05
C ALA A 588 -24.10 -32.60 32.50
N GLY A 589 -24.02 -31.29 32.66
CA GLY A 589 -24.13 -30.62 33.96
C GLY A 589 -22.82 -30.35 34.70
N ALA A 590 -21.66 -30.77 34.17
CA ALA A 590 -20.37 -30.56 34.84
C ALA A 590 -19.81 -29.15 34.58
N VAL A 591 -19.23 -28.52 35.60
CA VAL A 591 -18.56 -27.21 35.51
C VAL A 591 -17.09 -27.38 35.85
N PHE A 592 -16.21 -26.79 35.05
CA PHE A 592 -14.76 -26.87 35.18
C PHE A 592 -14.16 -25.49 35.42
N GLU A 593 -13.16 -25.43 36.28
CA GLU A 593 -12.27 -24.28 36.37
C GLU A 593 -11.06 -24.57 35.48
N VAL A 594 -10.73 -23.64 34.59
CA VAL A 594 -9.64 -23.81 33.61
C VAL A 594 -8.53 -22.79 33.93
N MET A 595 -7.28 -23.22 33.79
CA MET A 595 -6.11 -22.40 34.07
C MET A 595 -5.07 -22.58 32.96
N VAL A 596 -4.41 -21.49 32.55
CA VAL A 596 -3.28 -21.47 31.62
C VAL A 596 -2.05 -21.02 32.39
N ASP A 597 -1.01 -21.87 32.47
CA ASP A 597 0.22 -21.62 33.23
C ASP A 597 0.01 -21.11 34.67
N GLY A 598 -1.01 -21.65 35.33
CA GLY A 598 -1.38 -21.28 36.72
C GLY A 598 -2.21 -20.01 36.84
N THR A 599 -2.50 -19.33 35.73
CA THR A 599 -3.40 -18.18 35.68
C THR A 599 -4.84 -18.66 35.43
N ASN A 600 -5.80 -18.15 36.19
CA ASN A 600 -7.19 -18.57 36.09
C ASN A 600 -7.84 -17.99 34.83
N LEU A 601 -8.27 -18.88 33.92
CA LEU A 601 -8.99 -18.53 32.70
C LEU A 601 -10.49 -18.33 32.95
N GLY A 602 -11.03 -19.01 33.96
CA GLY A 602 -12.42 -18.89 34.39
C GLY A 602 -13.08 -20.23 34.66
N ARG A 603 -14.41 -20.19 34.82
CA ARG A 603 -15.24 -21.37 35.01
C ARG A 603 -16.15 -21.59 33.81
N PHE A 604 -16.10 -22.79 33.26
CA PHE A 604 -16.80 -23.16 32.03
C PHE A 604 -17.74 -24.34 32.29
N GLY A 605 -18.95 -24.22 31.77
CA GLY A 605 -20.01 -25.22 31.91
C GLY A 605 -21.37 -24.57 32.20
N PRO A 606 -22.41 -25.37 32.47
CA PRO A 606 -22.40 -26.83 32.53
C PRO A 606 -22.08 -27.49 31.17
N THR A 607 -21.49 -28.69 31.17
CA THR A 607 -21.38 -29.53 29.96
C THR A 607 -22.74 -29.75 29.32
N GLY A 608 -22.78 -29.68 28.00
CA GLY A 608 -23.98 -29.89 27.20
C GLY A 608 -24.51 -31.33 27.24
N PRO A 609 -25.65 -31.62 26.58
CA PRO A 609 -26.22 -32.96 26.49
C PRO A 609 -25.28 -34.02 25.89
N ASP A 610 -24.32 -33.58 25.06
CA ASP A 610 -23.25 -34.38 24.45
C ASP A 610 -21.97 -34.42 25.32
N GLY A 611 -22.03 -33.89 26.55
CA GLY A 611 -20.96 -33.87 27.52
C GLY A 611 -19.82 -32.90 27.20
N THR A 612 -19.98 -31.98 26.25
CA THR A 612 -18.89 -31.08 25.81
C THR A 612 -19.01 -29.66 26.35
N ILE A 613 -17.86 -28.99 26.43
CA ILE A 613 -17.68 -27.54 26.56
C ILE A 613 -16.62 -27.15 25.54
N ILE A 614 -16.87 -26.05 24.81
CA ILE A 614 -15.93 -25.45 23.87
C ILE A 614 -15.50 -24.10 24.43
N ILE A 615 -14.19 -23.86 24.47
CA ILE A 615 -13.60 -22.59 24.87
C ILE A 615 -12.85 -22.04 23.65
N ASN A 616 -13.37 -20.95 23.10
CA ASN A 616 -12.84 -20.31 21.90
C ASN A 616 -11.65 -19.41 22.22
N HIS A 617 -10.88 -19.09 21.18
CA HIS A 617 -9.73 -18.19 21.28
C HIS A 617 -10.04 -16.86 21.94
N ASP A 618 -11.22 -16.25 21.68
CA ASP A 618 -11.60 -14.97 22.28
C ASP A 618 -11.59 -14.98 23.82
N VAL A 619 -11.61 -16.17 24.43
CA VAL A 619 -11.55 -16.36 25.88
C VAL A 619 -10.12 -16.54 26.38
N TYR A 620 -9.30 -17.32 25.66
CA TYR A 620 -7.94 -17.68 26.13
C TYR A 620 -6.83 -16.88 25.45
N GLY A 621 -7.14 -16.11 24.41
CA GLY A 621 -6.19 -15.34 23.61
C GLY A 621 -5.51 -14.22 24.38
N GLU A 622 -6.11 -13.69 25.45
CA GLU A 622 -5.46 -12.72 26.35
C GLU A 622 -4.23 -13.30 27.08
N PHE A 623 -4.06 -14.63 27.05
CA PHE A 623 -2.96 -15.34 27.70
C PHE A 623 -1.89 -15.84 26.71
N LEU A 624 -2.03 -15.57 25.42
CA LEU A 624 -1.05 -15.81 24.35
C LEU A 624 -0.30 -14.52 24.02
#